data_AF-A0A2C0ZJ78-F1
#
_entry.id   AF-A0A2C0ZJ78-F1
#
_cell.length_a   1.000
_cell.length_b   1.000
_cell.length_c   1.000
_cell.angle_alpha   90.00
_cell.angle_beta   90.00
_cell.angle_gamma   90.00
#
_symmetry.space_group_name_H-M   'P 1'
#
loop_
_entity.id
_entity.type
_entity.pdbx_description
1 polymer ?
#
loop_
_entity_poly.entity_id
_entity_poly.type
_entity_poly.pdbx_seq_one_letter_code
_entity_poly.pdbx_strand_id
1 'polypeptide(L)'
;ANSYLIGDKKDALKTVKIDGKESSTDNIVAGAYPFYSYEYMITKGDAKSPVKEYIEFISGDEFANKLVEMGYIPASKMAGLE
;
A
#
# COMPACT_ATOMS: atom_id res chain seq x y z
N ALA A 1 -0.05 -1.78 7.08
CA ALA A 1 0.68 -2.29 8.27
C ALA A 1 2.13 -1.83 8.27
N ASN A 2 2.86 -1.98 7.15
CA ASN A 2 4.26 -1.56 7.08
C ASN A 2 4.48 -0.04 7.25
N SER A 3 3.46 0.78 7.00
CA SER A 3 3.46 2.21 7.31
C SER A 3 3.66 2.55 8.80
N TYR A 4 3.43 1.61 9.73
CA TYR A 4 3.74 1.78 11.15
C TYR A 4 5.19 1.42 11.51
N LEU A 5 5.94 0.83 10.57
CA LEU A 5 7.31 0.36 10.73
C LEU A 5 8.33 1.31 10.08
N ILE A 6 7.91 2.55 9.81
CA ILE A 6 8.75 3.62 9.23
C ILE A 6 8.81 4.84 10.17
N GLY A 7 9.74 5.75 9.90
CA GLY A 7 9.93 6.98 10.67
C GLY A 7 10.62 6.79 12.02
N ASP A 8 10.58 7.83 12.86
CA ASP A 8 11.38 7.96 14.09
C ASP A 8 11.06 6.90 15.16
N LYS A 9 9.85 6.31 15.10
CA LYS A 9 9.37 5.32 16.06
C LYS A 9 9.21 3.92 15.47
N LYS A 10 9.88 3.63 14.35
CA LYS A 10 9.81 2.31 13.69
C LYS A 10 10.12 1.12 14.62
N ASP A 11 10.96 1.33 15.63
CA ASP A 11 11.38 0.31 16.59
C ASP A 11 10.48 0.22 17.84
N ALA A 12 9.40 1.03 17.90
CA ALA A 12 8.48 1.03 19.04
C ALA A 12 7.53 -0.18 19.07
N LEU A 13 7.41 -0.90 17.95
CA LEU A 13 6.55 -2.06 17.81
C LEU A 13 7.37 -3.33 17.67
N LYS A 14 6.93 -4.39 18.36
CA LYS A 14 7.46 -5.73 18.14
C LYS A 14 6.70 -6.39 16.99
N THR A 15 7.40 -6.69 15.90
CA THR A 15 6.82 -7.41 14.76
C THR A 15 6.72 -8.91 15.06
N VAL A 16 5.72 -9.56 14.47
CA VAL A 16 5.50 -11.01 14.53
C VAL A 16 5.43 -11.57 13.12
N LYS A 17 5.78 -12.84 12.98
CA LYS A 17 5.66 -13.58 11.72
C LYS A 17 4.31 -14.27 11.68
N ILE A 18 3.70 -14.33 10.50
CA ILE A 18 2.52 -15.15 10.21
C ILE A 18 3.01 -16.31 9.37
N ASP A 19 2.80 -17.54 9.84
CA ASP A 19 3.27 -18.77 9.18
C ASP A 19 4.77 -18.76 8.83
N GLY A 20 5.58 -18.16 9.71
CA GLY A 20 7.03 -18.02 9.52
C GLY A 20 7.44 -16.94 8.50
N LYS A 21 6.49 -16.22 7.90
CA LYS A 21 6.72 -15.14 6.94
C LYS A 21 6.62 -13.77 7.58
N GLU A 22 7.51 -12.88 7.16
CA GLU A 22 7.51 -11.47 7.54
C GLU A 22 6.59 -10.68 6.60
N SER A 23 6.11 -9.51 7.04
CA SER A 23 5.24 -8.63 6.25
C SER A 23 5.97 -7.89 5.13
N SER A 24 7.04 -8.46 4.56
CA SER A 24 7.80 -7.84 3.47
C SER A 24 6.95 -7.71 2.21
N THR A 25 7.28 -6.71 1.37
CA THR A 25 6.61 -6.50 0.08
C THR A 25 6.63 -7.77 -0.77
N ASP A 26 7.78 -8.46 -0.84
CA ASP A 26 7.91 -9.68 -1.64
C ASP A 26 7.00 -10.81 -1.14
N ASN A 27 6.88 -10.99 0.18
CA ASN A 27 5.99 -12.02 0.74
C ASN A 27 4.51 -11.66 0.49
N ILE A 28 4.14 -10.38 0.54
CA ILE A 28 2.77 -9.92 0.28
C ILE A 28 2.41 -10.10 -1.21
N VAL A 29 3.27 -9.63 -2.11
CA VAL A 29 3.07 -9.74 -3.57
C VAL A 29 3.05 -11.20 -4.02
N ALA A 30 3.86 -12.07 -3.40
CA ALA A 30 3.85 -13.52 -3.66
C ALA A 30 2.67 -14.26 -3.01
N GLY A 31 1.80 -13.58 -2.24
CA GLY A 31 0.67 -14.19 -1.52
C GLY A 31 1.08 -15.03 -0.30
N ALA A 32 2.35 -15.00 0.11
CA ALA A 32 2.88 -15.75 1.24
C ALA A 32 2.61 -15.07 2.60
N TYR A 33 2.16 -13.81 2.61
CA TYR A 33 1.77 -13.09 3.82
C TYR A 33 0.32 -12.59 3.70
N PRO A 34 -0.66 -13.22 4.40
CA PRO A 34 -2.07 -12.99 4.16
C PRO A 34 -2.63 -11.71 4.80
N PHE A 35 -1.86 -11.03 5.65
CA PHE A 35 -2.33 -9.85 6.39
C PHE A 35 -1.96 -8.55 5.66
N TYR A 36 -2.78 -8.18 4.69
CA TYR A 36 -2.74 -6.90 3.98
C TYR A 36 -4.14 -6.51 3.52
N SER A 37 -4.31 -5.28 3.06
CA SER A 37 -5.54 -4.81 2.43
C SER A 37 -5.22 -3.78 1.37
N TYR A 38 -6.08 -3.67 0.36
CA TYR A 38 -6.06 -2.55 -0.56
C TYR A 38 -6.63 -1.30 0.12
N GLU A 39 -6.07 -0.15 -0.23
CA GLU A 39 -6.67 1.14 0.08
C GLU A 39 -7.56 1.56 -1.09
N TYR A 40 -8.76 2.02 -0.78
CA TYR A 40 -9.76 2.36 -1.79
C TYR A 40 -10.10 3.85 -1.73
N MET A 41 -10.11 4.50 -2.90
CA MET A 41 -10.73 5.81 -3.08
C MET A 41 -12.10 5.59 -3.73
N ILE A 42 -13.18 5.95 -3.04
CA ILE A 42 -14.55 5.65 -3.45
C ILE A 42 -15.27 6.97 -3.77
N THR A 43 -15.90 7.03 -4.95
CA THR A 43 -16.72 8.18 -5.38
C THR A 43 -18.17 7.75 -5.61
N LYS A 44 -19.10 8.70 -5.46
CA LYS A 44 -20.51 8.48 -5.79
C LYS A 44 -20.73 8.82 -7.26
N GLY A 45 -20.72 7.81 -8.13
CA GLY A 45 -20.74 8.01 -9.58
C GLY A 45 -19.40 8.52 -10.11
N ASP A 46 -19.38 9.02 -11.34
CA ASP A 46 -18.12 9.42 -11.97
C ASP A 46 -17.44 10.60 -11.26
N ALA A 47 -16.14 10.45 -11.00
CA ALA A 47 -15.31 11.52 -10.45
C ALA A 47 -15.24 12.71 -11.42
N LYS A 48 -15.42 13.92 -10.89
CA LYS A 48 -15.27 15.19 -11.62
C LYS A 48 -14.05 15.95 -11.11
N SER A 49 -13.59 16.94 -11.86
CA SER A 49 -12.55 17.86 -11.37
C SER A 49 -13.02 18.57 -10.09
N PRO A 50 -12.17 18.72 -9.06
CA PRO A 50 -10.74 18.31 -9.02
C PRO A 50 -10.51 16.88 -8.48
N VAL A 51 -11.56 16.17 -8.07
CA VAL A 51 -11.45 14.82 -7.46
C VAL A 51 -10.82 13.81 -8.42
N LYS A 52 -11.20 13.86 -9.71
CA LYS A 52 -10.63 12.98 -10.74
C LYS A 52 -9.10 13.17 -10.85
N GLU A 53 -8.65 14.41 -10.92
CA GLU A 53 -7.23 14.75 -11.05
C GLU A 53 -6.44 14.29 -9.82
N TYR A 54 -7.01 14.42 -8.63
CA TYR A 54 -6.39 13.92 -7.40
C TYR A 54 -6.26 12.39 -7.38
N ILE A 55 -7.31 11.67 -7.80
CA ILE A 55 -7.27 10.20 -7.91
C ILE A 55 -6.19 9.78 -8.92
N GLU A 56 -6.15 10.41 -10.09
CA GLU A 56 -5.14 10.14 -11.13
C GLU A 56 -3.72 10.42 -10.64
N PHE A 57 -3.51 11.50 -9.87
CA PHE A 57 -2.22 11.81 -9.27
C PHE A 57 -1.77 10.75 -8.27
N ILE A 58 -2.64 10.36 -7.32
CA ILE A 58 -2.31 9.37 -6.28
C ILE A 58 -2.10 7.97 -6.88
N SER A 59 -2.88 7.61 -7.90
CA SER A 59 -2.78 6.32 -8.59
C SER A 59 -1.68 6.28 -9.66
N GLY A 60 -1.11 7.42 -10.02
CA GLY A 60 -0.09 7.54 -11.06
C GLY A 60 1.33 7.18 -10.59
N ASP A 61 2.21 6.97 -11.56
CA ASP A 61 3.62 6.61 -11.31
C ASP A 61 4.38 7.68 -10.51
N GLU A 62 3.99 8.95 -10.64
CA GLU A 62 4.61 10.06 -9.92
C GLU A 62 4.53 9.86 -8.40
N PHE A 63 3.39 9.39 -7.89
CA PHE A 63 3.18 9.19 -6.46
C PHE A 63 3.61 7.79 -5.98
N ALA A 64 3.82 6.84 -6.89
CA ALA A 64 4.18 5.46 -6.55
C ALA A 64 5.48 5.37 -5.73
N ASN A 65 6.50 6.19 -6.04
CA ASN A 65 7.73 6.23 -5.26
C ASN A 65 7.48 6.73 -3.83
N LYS A 66 6.58 7.71 -3.69
CA LYS A 66 6.24 8.26 -2.37
C LYS A 66 5.51 7.24 -1.50
N LEU A 67 4.63 6.42 -2.10
CA LEU A 67 3.96 5.32 -1.40
C LEU A 67 4.95 4.34 -0.79
N VAL A 68 6.02 4.00 -1.52
CA VAL A 68 7.08 3.10 -1.02
C VAL A 68 7.79 3.70 0.19
N GLU A 69 8.16 4.98 0.14
CA GLU A 69 8.77 5.68 1.29
C GLU A 69 7.85 5.69 2.52
N MET A 70 6.54 5.77 2.28
CA MET A 70 5.51 5.75 3.33
C MET A 70 5.19 4.33 3.85
N GLY A 71 5.88 3.30 3.34
CA GLY A 71 5.68 1.91 3.75
C GLY A 71 4.44 1.26 3.14
N TYR A 72 3.94 1.77 2.01
CA TYR A 72 2.88 1.16 1.22
C TYR A 72 3.43 0.40 0.01
N ILE A 73 2.59 -0.48 -0.53
CA ILE A 73 2.89 -1.23 -1.76
C ILE A 73 2.05 -0.60 -2.88
N PRO A 74 2.67 -0.04 -3.94
CA PRO A 74 1.93 0.47 -5.08
C PRO A 74 1.03 -0.60 -5.69
N ALA A 75 -0.21 -0.23 -6.02
CA ALA A 75 -1.20 -1.15 -6.60
C ALA A 75 -0.71 -1.81 -7.90
N SER A 76 0.10 -1.10 -8.69
CA SER A 76 0.74 -1.62 -9.92
C SER A 76 1.67 -2.82 -9.69
N LYS A 77 2.10 -3.08 -8.44
CA LYS A 77 2.91 -4.25 -8.06
C LYS A 77 2.07 -5.43 -7.56
N MET A 78 0.75 -5.25 -7.41
CA MET A 78 -0.16 -6.27 -6.91
C MET A 78 -0.92 -6.91 -8.08
N ALA A 79 -0.92 -8.23 -8.16
CA ALA A 79 -1.59 -8.96 -9.24
C ALA A 79 -3.12 -9.07 -9.08
N GLY A 80 -3.69 -8.66 -7.94
CA GLY A 80 -5.10 -8.89 -7.59
C GLY A 80 -6.06 -7.76 -7.96
N LEU A 81 -5.61 -6.76 -8.72
CA LEU A 81 -6.43 -5.68 -9.25
C LEU A 81 -6.41 -5.80 -10.78
N GLU A 82 -7.23 -6.69 -11.32
CA GLU A 82 -7.65 -6.66 -12.73
C GLU A 82 -8.82 -5.69 -12.92
#